data_AF-Q93U52-F1
#
_entry.id   AF-Q93U52-F1
#
_cell.length_a   1.000
_cell.length_b   1.000
_cell.length_c   1.000
_cell.angle_alpha   90.00
_cell.angle_beta   90.00
_cell.angle_gamma   90.00
#
_symmetry.space_group_name_H-M   'P 1'
#
loop_
_entity.id
_entity.type
_entity.pdbx_description
1 polymer ?
#
loop_
_entity_poly.entity_id
_entity_poly.type
_entity_poly.pdbx_seq_one_letter_code
_entity_poly.pdbx_strand_id
1 'polypeptide(L)' 'YGAAYILKEMLTVKSDDLIGRTTIFKNIVNGIPHVESGIPESFQILIQEIQALCFDIKFI' A
#
# COMPACT_ATOMS: atom_id res chain seq x y z
N TYR A 1 -3.07 1.37 21.99
CA TYR A 1 -4.05 2.08 21.13
C TYR A 1 -4.61 1.29 19.95
N GLY A 2 -4.14 0.06 19.63
CA GLY A 2 -4.87 -0.82 18.69
C GLY A 2 -5.19 -0.19 17.33
N ALA A 3 -4.32 0.68 16.81
CA ALA A 3 -4.60 1.53 15.66
C ALA A 3 -4.11 0.93 14.33
N ALA A 4 -4.12 -0.41 14.21
CA ALA A 4 -3.57 -1.12 13.05
C ALA A 4 -4.19 -0.65 11.73
N TYR A 5 -5.50 -0.37 11.71
CA TYR A 5 -6.21 0.13 10.52
C TYR A 5 -5.78 1.54 10.13
N ILE A 6 -5.63 2.44 11.11
CA ILE A 6 -5.18 3.82 10.86
C ILE A 6 -3.74 3.82 10.33
N LEU A 7 -2.87 3.02 10.94
CA LEU A 7 -1.48 2.90 10.50
C LEU A 7 -1.39 2.30 9.09
N LYS A 8 -2.19 1.27 8.80
CA LYS A 8 -2.27 0.66 7.47
C LYS A 8 -2.68 1.69 6.43
N GLU A 9 -3.73 2.47 6.68
CA GLU A 9 -4.16 3.53 5.74
C GLU A 9 -3.08 4.58 5.52
N MET A 10 -2.39 5.01 6.58
CA MET A 10 -1.32 6.01 6.47
C MET A 10 -0.15 5.53 5.63
N LEU A 11 0.23 4.25 5.72
CA LEU A 11 1.39 3.68 5.06
C LEU A 11 1.11 3.04 3.69
N THR A 12 -0.16 2.99 3.26
CA THR A 12 -0.53 2.39 1.97
C THR A 12 -1.27 3.41 1.14
N VAL A 13 -2.59 3.49 1.33
CA VAL A 13 -3.51 4.15 0.41
C VAL A 13 -3.44 5.68 0.46
N LYS A 14 -2.84 6.24 1.51
CA LYS A 14 -2.58 7.67 1.63
C LYS A 14 -1.19 8.08 1.16
N SER A 15 -0.18 7.21 1.24
CA SER A 15 1.23 7.54 0.96
C SER A 15 1.73 7.01 -0.38
N ASP A 16 1.53 5.73 -0.66
CA ASP A 16 2.28 4.99 -1.69
C ASP A 16 1.39 4.48 -2.83
N ASP A 17 0.14 4.08 -2.58
CA ASP A 17 -0.71 3.41 -3.57
C ASP A 17 -1.39 4.39 -4.56
N LEU A 18 -0.91 4.41 -5.81
CA LEU A 18 -1.44 5.27 -6.87
C LEU A 18 -2.87 4.91 -7.28
N ILE A 19 -3.17 3.61 -7.36
CA ILE A 19 -4.47 3.10 -7.83
C ILE A 19 -5.49 3.24 -6.71
N GLY A 20 -5.10 2.86 -5.49
CA GLY A 20 -5.88 2.96 -4.27
C GLY A 20 -6.29 4.39 -3.94
N ARG A 21 -5.42 5.38 -4.18
CA ARG A 21 -5.75 6.79 -3.92
C ARG A 21 -6.95 7.27 -4.75
N THR A 22 -7.04 6.85 -6.00
CA THR A 22 -8.14 7.25 -6.91
C THR A 22 -9.45 6.54 -6.56
N THR A 23 -9.36 5.27 -6.18
CA THR A 23 -10.53 4.49 -5.74
C THR A 23 -11.07 4.99 -4.41
N ILE A 24 -10.20 5.31 -3.44
CA ILE A 24 -10.61 5.97 -2.19
C ILE A 24 -11.32 7.29 -2.47
N PHE A 25 -10.77 8.13 -3.36
CA PHE A 25 -11.42 9.40 -3.70
C PHE A 25 -12.84 9.19 -4.24
N LYS A 26 -13.03 8.23 -5.16
CA LYS A 26 -14.35 7.87 -5.68
C LYS A 26 -15.26 7.31 -4.57
N ASN A 27 -14.74 6.47 -3.69
CA ASN A 27 -15.50 5.87 -2.60
C ASN A 27 -15.97 6.92 -1.57
N ILE A 28 -15.12 7.90 -1.24
CA ILE A 28 -15.49 9.04 -0.40
C ILE A 28 -16.61 9.86 -1.04
N VAL A 29 -16.49 10.16 -2.33
CA VAL A 29 -17.51 10.93 -3.07
C VAL A 29 -18.84 10.17 -3.15
N ASN A 30 -18.80 8.84 -3.31
CA ASN A 30 -19.98 7.99 -3.41
C ASN A 30 -20.55 7.54 -2.06
N GLY A 31 -19.93 7.91 -0.94
CA GLY A 31 -20.35 7.50 0.41
C GLY A 31 -20.16 6.01 0.72
N ILE A 32 -19.23 5.34 0.03
CA ILE A 32 -18.96 3.91 0.21
C ILE A 32 -17.76 3.77 1.18
N PRO A 33 -17.92 3.13 2.36
CA PRO A 33 -16.85 3.03 3.36
C PRO A 33 -15.89 1.87 3.08
N HIS A 34 -15.49 1.66 1.82
CA HIS A 34 -14.60 0.56 1.44
C HIS A 34 -13.19 1.07 1.13
N VAL A 35 -12.21 0.49 1.81
CA VAL A 35 -10.78 0.77 1.62
C VAL A 35 -10.03 -0.55 1.50
N GLU A 36 -9.66 -0.89 0.28
CA GLU A 36 -8.68 -1.94 0.01
C GLU A 36 -7.29 -1.31 -0.07
N SER A 37 -6.34 -1.93 0.62
CA SER A 37 -4.95 -1.50 0.70
C SER A 37 -4.07 -2.63 0.20
N GLY A 38 -3.27 -2.37 -0.84
CA GLY A 38 -2.29 -3.31 -1.38
C GLY A 38 -0.94 -3.27 -0.67
N ILE A 39 0.05 -3.95 -1.27
CA ILE A 39 1.46 -3.82 -0.91
C ILE A 39 1.96 -2.46 -1.41
N PRO A 40 2.65 -1.65 -0.58
CA PRO A 40 3.23 -0.38 -1.02
C PRO A 40 4.23 -0.55 -2.15
N GLU A 41 4.23 0.36 -3.11
CA GLU A 41 5.18 0.40 -4.23
C GLU A 41 6.62 0.55 -3.73
N SER A 42 6.85 1.32 -2.66
CA SER A 42 8.16 1.46 -2.02
C SER A 42 8.72 0.13 -1.52
N PHE A 43 7.87 -0.79 -1.05
CA PHE A 43 8.29 -2.13 -0.66
C PHE A 43 8.68 -2.98 -1.87
N GLN A 44 7.99 -2.83 -2.99
CA GLN A 44 8.34 -3.51 -4.24
C GLN A 44 9.69 -3.03 -4.79
N ILE A 45 9.98 -1.72 -4.69
CA ILE A 45 11.28 -1.15 -5.04
C ILE A 45 12.38 -1.71 -4.13
N LEU A 46 12.14 -1.76 -2.82
CA LEU A 46 13.09 -2.35 -1.86
C LEU A 46 13.48 -3.79 -2.24
N ILE A 47 12.51 -4.61 -2.64
CA ILE A 47 12.80 -5.99 -3.09
C ILE A 47 13.69 -5.98 -4.34
N GLN A 48 13.39 -5.12 -5.32
CA GLN A 48 14.20 -5.00 -6.53
C GLN A 48 15.63 -4.54 -6.23
N GLU A 49 15.80 -3.58 -5.30
CA GLU A 49 17.13 -3.11 -4.87
C GLU A 49 17.94 -4.22 -4.19
N ILE A 50 17.29 -5.04 -3.35
CA ILE A 50 17.98 -6.18 -2.71
C ILE A 50 18.30 -7.27 -3.74
N GLN A 51 17.40 -7.52 -4.70
CA GLN A 51 17.65 -8.46 -5.79
C GLN A 51 18.80 -8.01 -6.71
N ALA A 52 18.98 -6.69 -6.90
CA ALA A 52 20.12 -6.14 -7.63
C ALA A 52 21.48 -6.43 -6.96
N LEU A 53 21.48 -6.74 -5.66
CA LEU A 53 22.65 -7.20 -4.90
C LEU A 53 22.86 -8.73 -4.98
N CYS A 54 22.19 -9.42 -5.91
CA CYS A 54 22.23 -10.87 -6.12
C CYS A 54 21.61 -11.70 -4.97
N PHE A 55 20.72 -11.11 -4.17
CA PHE A 55 19.93 -11.86 -3.18
C PHE A 55 18.61 -12.34 -3.77
N ASP A 56 18.31 -13.64 -3.65
CA ASP A 56 17.02 -14.22 -4.08
C ASP A 56 15.97 -14.08 -2.98
N ILE A 57 15.22 -12.98 -3.02
CA ILE A 57 14.06 -12.75 -2.14
C ILE A 57 12.78 -13.07 -2.91
N LYS A 58 11.93 -13.91 -2.30
CA LYS A 58 10.63 -14.31 -2.82
C LYS A 58 9.56 -14.14 -1.75
N PHE A 59 8.36 -13.76 -2.18
CA PHE A 59 7.18 -13.88 -1.34
C PHE A 59 6.87 -15.36 -1.11
N ILE A 60 6.53 -15.72 0.13
CA ILE A 60 6.09 -17.06 0.54
C ILE A 60 4.58 -17.11 0.47
#